data_AF-A0A812E5C2-F1
#
_entry.id   AF-A0A812E5C2-F1
#
_cell.length_a   1.000
_cell.length_b   1.000
_cell.length_c   1.000
_cell.angle_alpha   90.00
_cell.angle_beta   90.00
_cell.angle_gamma   90.00
#
_symmetry.space_group_name_H-M   'P 1'
#
loop_
_entity.id
_entity.type
_entity.pdbx_description
1 polymer ?
#
loop_
_entity_poly.entity_id
_entity_poly.type
_entity_poly.pdbx_seq_one_letter_code
_entity_poly.pdbx_strand_id
1 'polypeptide(L)'
;MKYHCLTPVSSKGTQESNTNGWKKFKGTTDVDDESNITWSAHHASQKQTSECETSITSLLLLLRDQAHSVATIKHAMKKVREAVAFLNPGQTPILAADQPLYAMAKEIQWYWPEEYGEDKFVIMFSGLHIEMTALKSIGSMLADSGWTSALVEADVASSRTADSFLLATNVTKTHQAHQVTACSLFQLLKKVYSSYLAEHSDGDEEASSFVEWCDSRKKESPQFAFWFSILNMELTILTLV
;
A
#
# COMPACT_ATOMS: atom_id res chain seq x y z
N MET A 1 28.22 -48.62 -1.27
CA MET A 1 27.70 -49.80 -0.51
C MET A 1 26.19 -49.65 -0.42
N LYS A 2 25.48 -50.78 -0.46
CA LYS A 2 24.09 -50.98 -0.90
C LYS A 2 22.99 -50.22 -0.14
N TYR A 3 21.92 -49.93 -0.88
CA TYR A 3 20.56 -49.55 -0.47
C TYR A 3 19.96 -50.43 0.64
N HIS A 4 19.03 -49.87 1.43
CA HIS A 4 17.75 -50.53 1.69
C HIS A 4 16.64 -49.54 2.10
N CYS A 5 15.57 -49.60 1.33
CA CYS A 5 14.25 -49.00 1.55
C CYS A 5 13.47 -49.88 2.54
N LEU A 6 12.75 -49.27 3.48
CA LEU A 6 11.76 -49.94 4.33
C LEU A 6 10.41 -49.23 4.20
N THR A 7 9.42 -49.97 3.70
CA THR A 7 7.99 -49.66 3.79
C THR A 7 7.45 -50.05 5.17
N PRO A 8 6.34 -49.44 5.60
CA PRO A 8 5.26 -50.20 6.23
C PRO A 8 3.91 -49.86 5.56
N VAL A 9 3.22 -50.85 4.99
CA VAL A 9 2.13 -51.63 5.59
C VAL A 9 0.94 -50.79 6.03
N SER A 10 -0.12 -50.92 5.22
CA SER A 10 -1.49 -50.48 5.48
C SER A 10 -2.07 -51.21 6.69
N SER A 11 -2.58 -50.46 7.67
CA SER A 11 -3.58 -50.93 8.62
C SER A 11 -4.74 -49.94 8.65
N LYS A 12 -5.90 -50.41 8.18
CA LYS A 12 -7.21 -49.75 8.36
C LYS A 12 -7.50 -49.63 9.86
N GLY A 13 -7.76 -48.42 10.31
CA GLY A 13 -8.31 -48.12 11.63
C GLY A 13 -9.42 -47.09 11.47
N THR A 14 -10.66 -47.54 11.67
CA THR A 14 -11.87 -46.73 11.74
C THR A 14 -11.87 -45.95 13.06
N GLN A 15 -12.05 -44.63 13.03
CA GLN A 15 -12.54 -43.80 14.13
C GLN A 15 -13.18 -42.55 13.50
N GLU A 16 -14.50 -42.55 13.37
CA GLU A 16 -15.44 -41.88 14.29
C GLU A 16 -15.33 -40.35 14.26
N SER A 17 -16.38 -39.81 13.66
CA SER A 17 -16.75 -38.41 13.51
C SER A 17 -16.75 -37.64 14.84
N ASN A 18 -16.08 -36.48 14.85
CA ASN A 18 -16.39 -35.43 15.81
C ASN A 18 -16.78 -34.16 15.04
N THR A 19 -18.08 -33.89 15.06
CA THR A 19 -18.73 -32.75 14.42
C THR A 19 -18.52 -31.49 15.24
N ASN A 20 -17.64 -30.60 14.80
CA ASN A 20 -17.62 -29.22 15.27
C ASN A 20 -18.56 -28.38 14.42
N GLY A 21 -19.65 -27.94 15.06
CA GLY A 21 -20.71 -27.15 14.46
C GLY A 21 -20.23 -25.78 14.00
N TRP A 22 -20.15 -25.62 12.69
CA TRP A 22 -20.21 -24.31 12.04
C TRP A 22 -21.64 -24.11 11.58
N LYS A 23 -22.39 -23.26 12.27
CA LYS A 23 -23.69 -22.78 11.76
C LYS A 23 -23.40 -21.94 10.50
N LYS A 24 -23.65 -22.51 9.33
CA LYS A 24 -23.66 -21.79 8.05
C LYS A 24 -24.64 -20.62 8.15
N PHE A 25 -24.14 -19.41 7.92
CA PHE A 25 -24.93 -18.22 7.70
C PHE A 25 -25.76 -18.43 6.42
N LYS A 26 -27.08 -18.47 6.55
CA LYS A 26 -27.99 -18.71 5.42
C LYS A 26 -28.29 -17.37 4.74
N GLY A 27 -27.37 -16.96 3.87
CA GLY A 27 -27.62 -15.93 2.87
C GLY A 27 -28.37 -16.52 1.69
N THR A 28 -29.48 -15.88 1.33
CA THR A 28 -30.40 -16.24 0.24
C THR A 28 -29.73 -16.19 -1.14
N THR A 29 -29.67 -17.34 -1.81
CA THR A 29 -30.15 -17.67 -3.18
C THR A 29 -29.40 -18.91 -3.65
N ASP A 30 -30.13 -19.94 -4.11
CA ASP A 30 -29.56 -21.17 -4.67
C ASP A 30 -28.53 -20.85 -5.76
N VAL A 31 -27.28 -21.21 -5.52
CA VAL A 31 -26.23 -21.27 -6.54
C VAL A 31 -25.80 -22.73 -6.59
N ASP A 32 -25.94 -23.31 -7.78
CA ASP A 32 -25.59 -24.68 -8.10
C ASP A 32 -24.13 -24.98 -7.73
N ASP A 33 -23.90 -26.07 -6.99
CA ASP A 33 -22.63 -26.45 -6.34
C ASP A 33 -21.51 -26.81 -7.36
N GLU A 34 -21.80 -26.76 -8.66
CA GLU A 34 -20.84 -27.03 -9.76
C GLU A 34 -20.17 -25.80 -10.36
N SER A 35 -20.58 -24.58 -10.00
CA SER A 35 -20.00 -23.37 -10.59
C SER A 35 -18.97 -22.74 -9.66
N ASN A 36 -17.74 -23.25 -9.71
CA ASN A 36 -16.57 -22.62 -9.07
C ASN A 36 -16.20 -21.33 -9.84
N ILE A 37 -17.11 -20.36 -9.85
CA ILE A 37 -16.93 -19.05 -10.46
C ILE A 37 -16.00 -18.29 -9.52
N THR A 38 -14.72 -18.22 -9.90
CA THR A 38 -13.75 -17.39 -9.19
C THR A 38 -14.30 -15.97 -9.04
N TRP A 39 -13.94 -15.28 -7.95
CA TRP A 39 -14.32 -13.89 -7.71
C TRP A 39 -14.06 -13.00 -8.95
N SER A 40 -12.96 -13.27 -9.65
CA SER A 40 -12.59 -12.66 -10.92
C SER A 40 -13.62 -12.91 -12.05
N ALA A 41 -14.13 -14.13 -12.19
CA ALA A 41 -15.11 -14.51 -13.20
C ALA A 41 -16.49 -13.89 -12.93
N HIS A 42 -16.89 -13.78 -11.66
CA HIS A 42 -18.13 -13.11 -11.26
C HIS A 42 -18.08 -11.60 -11.56
N HIS A 43 -16.95 -10.94 -11.26
CA HIS A 43 -16.79 -9.53 -11.62
C HIS A 43 -16.65 -9.29 -13.13
N ALA A 44 -16.06 -10.24 -13.86
CA ALA A 44 -15.97 -10.17 -15.31
C ALA A 44 -17.34 -10.33 -15.99
N SER A 45 -18.22 -11.19 -15.47
CA SER A 45 -19.56 -11.38 -16.04
C SER A 45 -20.51 -10.20 -15.76
N GLN A 46 -20.28 -9.44 -14.69
CA GLN A 46 -21.05 -8.23 -14.39
C GLN A 46 -20.64 -7.02 -15.22
N LYS A 47 -19.43 -7.02 -15.81
CA LYS A 47 -19.03 -5.99 -16.76
C LYS A 47 -19.65 -6.32 -18.13
N GLN A 48 -20.79 -5.69 -18.42
CA GLN A 48 -21.20 -5.54 -19.83
C GLN A 48 -20.00 -4.94 -20.58
N THR A 49 -19.58 -5.61 -21.65
CA THR A 49 -18.46 -5.22 -22.53
C THR A 49 -18.69 -3.80 -23.05
N SER A 50 -18.27 -2.82 -22.26
CA SER A 50 -17.86 -1.51 -22.74
C SER A 50 -16.59 -1.75 -23.54
N GLU A 51 -16.42 -1.07 -24.68
CA GLU A 51 -15.18 -1.12 -25.45
C GLU A 51 -14.01 -0.89 -24.49
N CYS A 52 -13.21 -1.94 -24.30
CA CYS A 52 -12.04 -1.86 -23.45
C CYS A 52 -11.10 -0.87 -24.13
N GLU A 53 -10.93 0.31 -23.52
CA GLU A 53 -9.97 1.30 -23.98
C GLU A 53 -8.57 0.66 -23.85
N THR A 54 -8.06 0.18 -24.98
CA THR A 54 -6.78 -0.53 -25.00
C THR A 54 -5.68 0.49 -24.81
N SER A 55 -5.04 0.47 -23.65
CA SER A 55 -3.85 1.28 -23.41
C SER A 55 -2.70 0.71 -24.26
N ILE A 56 -2.32 1.43 -25.31
CA ILE A 56 -1.15 1.09 -26.12
C ILE A 56 0.09 1.37 -25.25
N THR A 57 0.63 0.31 -24.66
CA THR A 57 1.89 0.39 -23.90
C THR A 57 3.04 0.10 -24.86
N SER A 58 3.89 1.10 -25.14
CA SER A 58 5.15 0.89 -25.84
C SER A 58 6.29 0.82 -24.84
N LEU A 59 7.21 -0.13 -25.02
CA LEU A 59 8.48 -0.08 -24.33
C LEU A 59 9.28 1.11 -24.87
N LEU A 60 9.84 1.92 -23.97
CA LEU A 60 10.88 2.88 -24.34
C LEU A 60 12.09 2.12 -24.90
N LEU A 61 12.78 2.75 -25.87
CA LEU A 61 13.98 2.18 -26.51
C LEU A 61 14.96 1.65 -25.46
N LEU A 62 15.35 0.39 -25.61
CA LEU A 62 16.45 -0.20 -24.84
C LEU A 62 17.75 0.52 -25.22
N LEU A 63 18.26 1.34 -24.30
CA LEU A 63 19.55 2.02 -24.46
C LEU A 63 20.66 1.02 -24.07
N ARG A 64 21.66 0.85 -24.96
CA ARG A 64 22.81 -0.03 -24.70
C ARG A 64 23.82 0.59 -23.73
N ASP A 65 23.80 1.91 -23.61
CA ASP A 65 24.68 2.66 -22.74
C ASP A 65 24.25 2.58 -21.27
N GLN A 66 25.17 2.86 -20.37
CA GLN A 66 24.89 2.90 -18.94
C GLN A 66 23.77 3.89 -18.64
N ALA A 67 22.79 3.46 -17.83
CA ALA A 67 21.62 4.27 -17.49
C ALA A 67 21.99 5.61 -16.82
N HIS A 68 23.08 5.62 -16.05
CA HIS A 68 23.58 6.79 -15.33
C HIS A 68 24.52 7.68 -16.16
N SER A 69 24.71 7.40 -17.46
CA SER A 69 25.55 8.25 -18.30
C SER A 69 24.83 9.57 -18.60
N VAL A 70 25.60 10.67 -18.68
CA VAL A 70 25.07 11.99 -19.05
C VAL A 70 24.35 11.96 -20.39
N ALA A 71 24.91 11.26 -21.38
CA ALA A 71 24.33 11.15 -22.71
C ALA A 71 22.98 10.41 -22.68
N THR A 72 22.91 9.31 -21.93
CA THR A 72 21.68 8.50 -21.76
C THR A 72 20.57 9.34 -21.13
N ILE A 73 20.88 10.06 -20.04
CA ILE A 73 19.89 10.85 -19.31
C ILE A 73 19.44 12.05 -20.15
N LYS A 74 20.35 12.77 -20.81
CA LYS A 74 19.98 13.86 -21.74
C LYS A 74 19.08 13.36 -22.86
N HIS A 75 19.38 12.18 -23.43
CA HIS A 75 18.53 11.57 -24.45
C HIS A 75 17.13 11.26 -23.91
N ALA A 76 17.03 10.66 -22.72
CA ALA A 76 15.75 10.38 -22.06
C ALA A 76 14.96 11.67 -21.81
N MET A 77 15.59 12.71 -21.24
CA MET A 77 14.96 14.02 -21.02
C MET A 77 14.47 14.64 -22.34
N LYS A 78 15.24 14.56 -23.42
CA LYS A 78 14.82 15.03 -24.74
C LYS A 78 13.59 14.28 -25.24
N LYS A 79 13.56 12.95 -25.10
CA LYS A 79 12.42 12.12 -25.52
C LYS A 79 11.17 12.41 -24.71
N VAL A 80 11.29 12.59 -23.39
CA VAL A 80 10.17 13.00 -22.54
C VAL A 80 9.63 14.36 -22.97
N ARG A 81 10.51 15.35 -23.23
CA ARG A 81 10.10 16.66 -23.74
C ARG A 81 9.36 16.58 -25.07
N GLU A 82 9.87 15.80 -26.02
CA GLU A 82 9.22 15.56 -27.31
C GLU A 82 7.83 14.93 -27.14
N ALA A 83 7.72 13.92 -26.26
CA ALA A 83 6.44 13.28 -25.97
C ALA A 83 5.44 14.22 -25.30
N VAL A 84 5.88 15.03 -24.33
CA VAL A 84 5.03 16.03 -23.65
C VAL A 84 4.61 17.13 -24.62
N ALA A 85 5.51 17.62 -25.46
CA ALA A 85 5.15 18.61 -26.47
C ALA A 85 4.11 18.09 -27.48
N PHE A 86 4.11 16.79 -27.78
CA PHE A 86 3.13 16.15 -28.65
C PHE A 86 1.79 15.87 -27.95
N LEU A 87 1.82 15.25 -26.77
CA LEU A 87 0.62 14.82 -26.04
C LEU A 87 -0.05 15.96 -25.24
N ASN A 88 0.75 16.88 -24.69
CA ASN A 88 0.32 17.93 -23.77
C ASN A 88 1.03 19.28 -24.08
N PRO A 89 0.73 19.92 -25.24
CA PRO A 89 1.41 21.15 -25.64
C PRO A 89 1.33 22.25 -24.57
N GLY A 90 2.46 22.90 -24.29
CA GLY A 90 2.55 23.98 -23.30
C GLY A 90 2.73 23.54 -21.85
N GLN A 91 2.64 22.24 -21.55
CA GLN A 91 2.97 21.74 -20.22
C GLN A 91 4.48 21.54 -20.03
N THR A 92 4.96 21.73 -18.79
CA THR A 92 6.35 21.47 -18.44
C THR A 92 6.56 19.96 -18.27
N PRO A 93 7.53 19.35 -18.96
CA PRO A 93 7.80 17.93 -18.82
C PRO A 93 8.29 17.58 -17.41
N ILE A 94 7.82 16.43 -16.91
CA ILE A 94 8.20 15.87 -15.61
C ILE A 94 8.95 14.55 -15.84
N LEU A 95 10.09 14.36 -15.18
CA LEU A 95 10.85 13.11 -15.16
C LEU A 95 10.95 12.63 -13.72
N ALA A 96 10.33 11.50 -13.46
CA ALA A 96 10.53 10.72 -12.24
C ALA A 96 11.77 9.83 -12.42
N ALA A 97 12.72 9.90 -11.50
CA ALA A 97 13.97 9.16 -11.58
C ALA A 97 14.32 8.50 -10.24
N ASP A 98 14.90 7.31 -10.31
CA ASP A 98 15.45 6.63 -9.13
C ASP A 98 16.66 7.40 -8.59
N GLN A 99 17.03 7.16 -7.33
CA GLN A 99 18.01 7.95 -6.61
C GLN A 99 19.33 8.25 -7.38
N PRO A 100 20.04 7.28 -7.98
CA PRO A 100 21.27 7.59 -8.73
C PRO A 100 21.00 8.35 -10.04
N LEU A 101 19.85 8.15 -10.67
CA LEU A 101 19.48 8.83 -11.91
C LEU A 101 18.99 10.26 -11.64
N TYR A 102 18.31 10.47 -10.51
CA TYR A 102 17.87 11.79 -10.05
C TYR A 102 19.07 12.72 -9.86
N ALA A 103 20.11 12.26 -9.16
CA ALA A 103 21.32 13.06 -8.91
C ALA A 103 21.97 13.50 -10.24
N MET A 104 22.19 12.56 -11.15
CA MET A 104 22.76 12.85 -12.47
C MET A 104 21.87 13.77 -13.32
N ALA A 105 20.55 13.61 -13.25
CA ALA A 105 19.62 14.48 -13.97
C ALA A 105 19.62 15.92 -13.41
N LYS A 106 19.75 16.09 -12.09
CA LYS A 106 19.94 17.41 -11.46
C LYS A 106 21.26 18.06 -11.86
N GLU A 107 22.35 17.29 -11.92
CA GLU A 107 23.63 17.80 -12.43
C GLU A 107 23.50 18.31 -13.87
N ILE A 108 22.80 17.57 -14.74
CA ILE A 108 22.50 18.01 -16.12
C ILE A 108 21.69 19.31 -16.12
N GLN A 109 20.65 19.38 -15.28
CA GLN A 109 19.81 20.56 -15.16
C GLN A 109 20.59 21.81 -14.74
N TRP A 110 21.55 21.68 -13.81
CA TRP A 110 22.39 22.79 -13.36
C TRP A 110 23.49 23.16 -14.35
N TYR A 111 24.04 22.19 -15.08
CA TYR A 111 25.11 22.44 -16.04
C TYR A 111 24.59 23.02 -17.36
N TRP A 112 23.36 22.68 -17.78
CA TRP A 112 22.71 23.17 -19.00
C TRP A 112 21.35 23.84 -18.71
N PRO A 113 21.30 24.95 -17.95
CA PRO A 113 20.04 25.59 -17.53
C PRO A 113 19.23 26.18 -18.69
N GLU A 114 19.92 26.61 -19.75
CA GLU A 114 19.31 27.06 -21.01
C GLU A 114 18.43 25.96 -21.65
N GLU A 115 18.82 24.68 -21.53
CA GLU A 115 18.13 23.58 -22.21
C GLU A 115 17.29 22.73 -21.25
N TYR A 116 17.71 22.57 -19.99
CA TYR A 116 17.11 21.66 -19.01
C TYR A 116 16.82 22.32 -17.65
N GLY A 117 16.87 23.66 -17.56
CA GLY A 117 16.63 24.41 -16.33
C GLY A 117 15.31 24.06 -15.63
N GLU A 118 15.18 24.48 -14.37
CA GLU A 118 14.00 24.17 -13.53
C GLU A 118 12.70 24.78 -14.09
N ASP A 119 12.82 25.85 -14.89
CA ASP A 119 11.74 26.46 -15.67
C ASP A 119 11.31 25.63 -16.90
N LYS A 120 12.14 24.68 -17.34
CA LYS A 120 11.93 23.89 -18.57
C LYS A 120 11.65 22.41 -18.29
N PHE A 121 12.03 21.93 -17.11
CA PHE A 121 11.96 20.52 -16.78
C PHE A 121 11.85 20.32 -15.27
N VAL A 122 10.85 19.55 -14.82
CA VAL A 122 10.74 19.14 -13.42
C VAL A 122 11.34 17.75 -13.27
N ILE A 123 12.35 17.61 -12.42
CA ILE A 123 12.93 16.31 -12.07
C ILE A 123 12.52 16.00 -10.63
N MET A 124 11.91 14.83 -10.42
CA MET A 124 11.48 14.38 -9.10
C MET A 124 11.95 12.96 -8.82
N PHE A 125 12.03 12.58 -7.54
CA PHE A 125 12.24 11.18 -7.17
C PHE A 125 11.08 10.32 -7.65
N SER A 126 11.37 9.10 -8.08
CA SER A 126 10.32 8.16 -8.46
C SER A 126 9.44 7.79 -7.26
N GLY A 127 8.13 7.64 -7.51
CA GLY A 127 7.12 7.39 -6.47
C GLY A 127 7.44 6.17 -5.61
N LEU A 128 8.00 5.11 -6.21
CA LEU A 128 8.41 3.90 -5.50
C LEU A 128 9.44 4.18 -4.39
N HIS A 129 10.43 5.03 -4.65
CA HIS A 129 11.45 5.35 -3.65
C HIS A 129 10.93 6.27 -2.55
N ILE A 130 10.03 7.20 -2.90
CA ILE A 130 9.33 8.05 -1.93
C ILE A 130 8.49 7.16 -1.00
N GLU A 131 7.69 6.26 -1.57
CA GLU A 131 6.86 5.29 -0.84
C GLU A 131 7.73 4.42 0.07
N MET A 132 8.77 3.78 -0.48
CA MET A 132 9.65 2.93 0.32
C MET A 132 10.30 3.70 1.48
N THR A 133 10.69 4.96 1.28
CA THR A 133 11.29 5.79 2.33
C THR A 133 10.27 6.17 3.39
N ALA A 134 9.05 6.53 2.98
CA ALA A 134 7.96 6.84 3.87
C ALA A 134 7.55 5.63 4.72
N LEU A 135 7.38 4.46 4.10
CA LEU A 135 7.06 3.19 4.76
C LEU A 135 8.13 2.75 5.76
N LYS A 136 9.42 2.91 5.42
CA LYS A 136 10.52 2.65 6.37
C LYS A 136 10.51 3.62 7.55
N SER A 137 10.18 4.89 7.30
CA SER A 137 10.15 5.91 8.34
C SER A 137 9.04 5.60 9.36
N ILE A 138 7.81 5.31 8.90
CA ILE A 138 6.72 4.92 9.80
C ILE A 138 6.97 3.54 10.44
N GLY A 139 7.58 2.60 9.70
CA GLY A 139 8.03 1.32 10.23
C GLY A 139 8.99 1.47 11.41
N SER A 140 9.92 2.43 11.35
CA SER A 140 10.82 2.72 12.47
C SER A 140 10.11 3.26 13.72
N MET A 141 9.01 4.00 13.54
CA MET A 141 8.17 4.49 14.64
C MET A 141 7.29 3.40 15.24
N LEU A 142 6.89 2.42 14.43
CA LEU A 142 6.08 1.27 14.84
C LEU A 142 6.91 0.13 15.42
N ALA A 143 8.24 0.19 15.29
CA ALA A 143 9.13 -0.75 15.94
C ALA A 143 8.85 -0.78 17.46
N ASP A 144 8.72 -1.98 18.01
CA ASP A 144 8.45 -2.24 19.42
C ASP A 144 7.13 -1.64 19.97
N SER A 145 6.25 -1.10 19.11
CA SER A 145 4.94 -0.57 19.51
C SER A 145 3.87 -1.65 19.75
N GLY A 146 4.18 -2.91 19.44
CA GLY A 146 3.22 -4.01 19.39
C GLY A 146 2.45 -4.12 18.08
N TRP A 147 2.71 -3.25 17.10
CA TRP A 147 2.06 -3.29 15.78
C TRP A 147 2.21 -4.64 15.07
N THR A 148 3.43 -5.19 15.00
CA THR A 148 3.66 -6.47 14.33
C THR A 148 2.96 -7.62 15.04
N SER A 149 2.92 -7.61 16.38
CA SER A 149 2.14 -8.57 17.17
C SER A 149 0.65 -8.47 16.85
N ALA A 150 0.09 -7.25 16.77
CA ALA A 150 -1.31 -7.06 16.41
C ALA A 150 -1.64 -7.58 15.01
N LEU A 151 -0.74 -7.41 14.03
CA LEU A 151 -0.91 -7.98 12.68
C LEU A 151 -0.89 -9.52 12.68
N VAL A 152 -0.05 -10.12 13.52
CA VAL A 152 0.04 -11.58 13.66
C VAL A 152 -1.18 -12.15 14.35
N GLU A 153 -1.62 -11.52 15.45
CA GLU A 153 -2.80 -11.94 16.20
C GLU A 153 -4.09 -11.79 15.39
N ALA A 154 -4.15 -10.78 14.51
CA ALA A 154 -5.25 -10.58 13.57
C ALA A 154 -5.17 -11.46 12.30
N ASP A 155 -4.19 -12.36 12.20
CA ASP A 155 -3.93 -13.23 11.05
C ASP A 155 -3.76 -12.47 9.71
N VAL A 156 -3.27 -11.21 9.77
CA VAL A 156 -2.96 -10.39 8.59
C VAL A 156 -1.65 -10.86 7.95
N ALA A 157 -0.70 -11.27 8.77
CA ALA A 157 0.61 -11.73 8.32
C ALA A 157 1.24 -12.69 9.34
N SER A 158 2.07 -13.63 8.86
CA SER A 158 2.93 -14.42 9.76
C SER A 158 3.96 -13.52 10.46
N SER A 159 4.47 -13.93 11.63
CA SER A 159 5.43 -13.13 12.41
C SER A 159 6.60 -12.60 11.58
N ARG A 160 7.26 -13.46 10.80
CA ARG A 160 8.35 -13.03 9.91
C ARG A 160 7.90 -12.01 8.86
N THR A 161 6.70 -12.18 8.32
CA THR A 161 6.16 -11.27 7.31
C THR A 161 5.80 -9.92 7.92
N ALA A 162 5.19 -9.91 9.11
CA ALA A 162 4.90 -8.70 9.86
C ALA A 162 6.18 -7.91 10.19
N ASP A 163 7.23 -8.58 10.66
CA ASP A 163 8.53 -7.93 10.94
C ASP A 163 9.16 -7.35 9.66
N SER A 164 8.93 -7.99 8.51
CA SER A 164 9.43 -7.51 7.22
C SER A 164 8.78 -6.21 6.74
N PHE A 165 7.60 -5.87 7.27
CA PHE A 165 6.87 -4.62 6.96
C PHE A 165 7.52 -3.41 7.64
N LEU A 166 8.11 -3.57 8.83
CA LEU A 166 8.88 -2.49 9.49
C LEU A 166 10.02 -1.96 8.61
N LEU A 167 10.57 -2.83 7.76
CA LEU A 167 11.69 -2.53 6.86
C LEU A 167 11.27 -2.26 5.42
N ALA A 168 9.96 -2.31 5.12
CA ALA A 168 9.39 -2.19 3.78
C ALA A 168 10.09 -3.08 2.73
N THR A 169 10.44 -4.32 3.11
CA THR A 169 11.16 -5.25 2.21
C THR A 169 10.37 -5.61 0.95
N ASN A 170 9.04 -5.60 1.06
CA ASN A 170 8.12 -5.68 -0.06
C ASN A 170 7.15 -4.49 0.03
N VAL A 171 7.34 -3.50 -0.84
CA VAL A 171 6.59 -2.23 -0.81
C VAL A 171 5.09 -2.48 -0.89
N THR A 172 4.63 -3.27 -1.85
CA THR A 172 3.20 -3.56 -2.05
C THR A 172 2.53 -4.21 -0.85
N LYS A 173 3.15 -5.25 -0.27
CA LYS A 173 2.57 -5.92 0.91
C LYS A 173 2.62 -5.03 2.15
N THR A 174 3.69 -4.25 2.29
CA THR A 174 3.83 -3.30 3.41
C THR A 174 2.77 -2.21 3.31
N HIS A 175 2.55 -1.66 2.12
CA HIS A 175 1.47 -0.71 1.84
C HIS A 175 0.11 -1.30 2.27
N GLN A 176 -0.21 -2.51 1.83
CA GLN A 176 -1.47 -3.18 2.21
C GLN A 176 -1.63 -3.33 3.73
N ALA A 177 -0.56 -3.68 4.44
CA ALA A 177 -0.59 -3.77 5.91
C ALA A 177 -0.88 -2.41 6.56
N HIS A 178 -0.31 -1.32 6.04
CA HIS A 178 -0.62 0.03 6.50
C HIS A 178 -2.04 0.48 6.15
N GLN A 179 -2.60 0.08 5.00
CA GLN A 179 -4.01 0.33 4.70
C GLN A 179 -4.94 -0.34 5.71
N VAL A 180 -4.68 -1.61 6.03
CA VAL A 180 -5.43 -2.36 7.05
C VAL A 180 -5.30 -1.71 8.42
N THR A 181 -4.10 -1.23 8.76
CA THR A 181 -3.83 -0.54 10.03
C THR A 181 -4.58 0.78 10.10
N ALA A 182 -4.51 1.63 9.07
CA ALA A 182 -5.19 2.91 9.01
C ALA A 182 -6.71 2.76 9.12
N CYS A 183 -7.26 1.79 8.40
CA CYS A 183 -8.70 1.47 8.46
C CYS A 183 -9.10 1.01 9.86
N SER A 184 -8.33 0.10 10.46
CA SER A 184 -8.58 -0.41 11.80
C SER A 184 -8.54 0.70 12.85
N LEU A 185 -7.49 1.53 12.83
CA LEU A 185 -7.33 2.67 13.75
C LEU A 185 -8.45 3.69 13.59
N PHE A 186 -8.82 4.03 12.35
CA PHE A 186 -9.90 4.97 12.09
C PHE A 186 -11.26 4.45 12.57
N GLN A 187 -11.55 3.17 12.33
CA GLN A 187 -12.78 2.53 12.82
C GLN A 187 -12.85 2.50 14.34
N LEU A 188 -11.74 2.14 15.01
CA LEU A 188 -11.66 2.15 16.47
C LEU A 188 -11.86 3.57 17.02
N LEU A 189 -11.20 4.57 16.42
CA LEU A 189 -11.33 5.97 16.80
C LEU A 189 -12.77 6.47 16.67
N LYS A 190 -13.44 6.17 15.54
CA LYS A 190 -14.85 6.52 15.32
C LYS A 190 -15.77 5.81 16.30
N LYS A 191 -15.54 4.53 16.59
CA LYS A 191 -16.34 3.77 17.54
C LYS A 191 -16.28 4.39 18.94
N VAL A 192 -15.08 4.73 19.41
CA VAL A 192 -14.90 5.36 20.74
C VAL A 192 -15.55 6.74 20.78
N TYR A 193 -15.42 7.54 19.72
CA TYR A 193 -16.09 8.84 19.65
C TYR A 193 -17.62 8.71 19.66
N SER A 194 -18.19 7.73 18.93
CA SER A 194 -19.64 7.47 18.96
C SER A 194 -20.13 7.05 20.35
N SER A 195 -19.34 6.24 21.09
CA SER A 195 -19.65 5.91 22.48
C SER A 195 -19.63 7.14 23.38
N TYR A 196 -18.62 8.02 23.23
CA TYR A 196 -18.57 9.30 23.93
C TYR A 196 -19.84 10.13 23.67
N LEU A 197 -20.27 10.25 22.41
CA LEU A 197 -21.51 10.99 22.08
C LEU A 197 -22.75 10.39 22.72
N ALA A 198 -22.87 9.07 22.76
CA ALA A 198 -24.01 8.38 23.38
C ALA A 198 -24.06 8.57 24.91
N GLU A 199 -22.90 8.73 25.57
CA GLU A 199 -22.83 9.03 27.00
C GLU A 199 -23.16 10.50 27.31
N HIS A 200 -22.91 11.40 26.36
CA HIS A 200 -23.14 12.85 26.51
C HIS A 200 -24.54 13.29 26.05
N SER A 201 -25.29 12.46 25.32
CA SER A 201 -26.66 12.78 24.90
C SER A 201 -27.67 12.81 26.04
N ASP A 202 -27.31 12.28 27.22
CA ASP A 202 -28.15 12.25 28.42
C ASP A 202 -27.91 13.47 29.35
N GLY A 203 -26.96 14.37 29.01
CA GLY A 203 -26.63 15.58 29.77
C GLY A 203 -27.05 16.89 29.10
N ASP A 204 -27.13 17.97 29.88
CA ASP A 204 -27.45 19.33 29.39
C ASP A 204 -26.28 20.04 28.69
N GLU A 205 -25.07 19.45 28.68
CA GLU A 205 -23.87 20.03 28.05
C GLU A 205 -23.72 19.60 26.59
N GLU A 206 -23.44 20.57 25.71
CA GLU A 206 -23.20 20.32 24.29
C GLU A 206 -21.93 19.47 24.09
N ALA A 207 -22.07 18.34 23.39
CA ALA A 207 -20.95 17.44 23.13
C ALA A 207 -19.86 18.13 22.29
N SER A 208 -18.60 17.96 22.69
CA SER A 208 -17.47 18.53 21.95
C SER A 208 -17.36 17.95 20.54
N SER A 209 -16.89 18.77 19.60
CA SER A 209 -16.67 18.30 18.23
C SER A 209 -15.60 17.20 18.16
N PHE A 210 -15.59 16.40 17.09
CA PHE A 210 -14.63 15.30 16.91
C PHE A 210 -13.18 15.76 17.03
N VAL A 211 -12.87 16.94 16.49
CA VAL A 211 -11.51 17.50 16.50
C VAL A 211 -11.10 17.90 17.90
N GLU A 212 -11.95 18.66 18.60
CA GLU A 212 -11.70 19.10 19.97
C GLU A 212 -11.59 17.92 20.93
N TRP A 213 -12.46 16.92 20.76
CA TRP A 213 -12.39 15.68 21.52
C TRP A 213 -11.06 14.96 21.31
N CYS A 214 -10.63 14.78 20.05
CA CYS A 214 -9.32 14.18 19.76
C CYS A 214 -8.17 14.98 20.40
N ASP A 215 -8.24 16.31 20.38
CA ASP A 215 -7.22 17.19 20.98
C ASP A 215 -7.18 17.07 22.51
N SER A 216 -8.32 16.89 23.18
CA SER A 216 -8.35 16.57 24.61
C SER A 216 -7.72 15.21 24.90
N ARG A 217 -8.14 14.18 24.16
CA ARG A 217 -7.64 12.80 24.35
C ARG A 217 -6.14 12.66 24.12
N LYS A 218 -5.58 13.42 23.18
CA LYS A 218 -4.12 13.51 22.97
C LYS A 218 -3.37 14.01 24.20
N LYS A 219 -3.95 14.94 24.97
CA LYS A 219 -3.33 15.49 26.18
C LYS A 219 -3.45 14.54 27.37
N GLU A 220 -4.53 13.76 27.41
CA GLU A 220 -4.83 12.84 28.51
C GLU A 220 -4.10 11.50 28.43
N SER A 221 -3.81 11.00 27.21
CA SER A 221 -3.22 9.68 27.02
C SER A 221 -2.06 9.70 26.02
N PRO A 222 -0.82 9.43 26.46
CA PRO A 222 0.33 9.30 25.57
C PRO A 222 0.14 8.19 24.52
N GLN A 223 -0.53 7.09 24.88
CA GLN A 223 -0.83 6.01 23.95
C GLN A 223 -1.81 6.44 22.86
N PHE A 224 -2.86 7.19 23.23
CA PHE A 224 -3.79 7.76 22.26
C PHE A 224 -3.05 8.74 21.33
N ALA A 225 -2.22 9.62 21.89
CA ALA A 225 -1.43 10.57 21.12
C ALA A 225 -0.50 9.89 20.12
N PHE A 226 0.18 8.81 20.53
CA PHE A 226 1.02 8.01 19.66
C PHE A 226 0.23 7.41 18.49
N TRP A 227 -0.82 6.62 18.77
CA TRP A 227 -1.59 5.95 17.72
C TRP A 227 -2.37 6.91 16.83
N PHE A 228 -2.82 8.05 17.37
CA PHE A 228 -3.41 9.12 16.56
C PHE A 228 -2.37 9.76 15.62
N SER A 229 -1.12 9.92 16.07
CA SER A 229 -0.02 10.40 15.21
C SER A 229 0.32 9.40 14.11
N ILE A 230 0.37 8.10 14.43
CA ILE A 230 0.52 7.02 13.45
C ILE A 230 -0.59 7.08 12.41
N LEU A 231 -1.87 7.16 12.82
CA LEU A 231 -2.99 7.23 11.90
C LEU A 231 -2.86 8.41 10.93
N ASN A 232 -2.49 9.60 11.41
CA ASN A 232 -2.28 10.76 10.53
C ASN A 232 -1.11 10.55 9.56
N MET A 233 -0.02 9.94 10.01
CA MET A 233 1.10 9.60 9.14
C MET A 233 0.69 8.57 8.08
N GLU A 234 -0.02 7.50 8.46
CA GLU A 234 -0.53 6.51 7.51
C GLU A 234 -1.41 7.15 6.45
N LEU A 235 -2.40 7.96 6.85
CA LEU A 235 -3.28 8.66 5.91
C LEU A 235 -2.52 9.62 5.00
N THR A 236 -1.51 10.31 5.53
CA THR A 236 -0.67 11.23 4.74
C THR A 236 0.14 10.47 3.70
N ILE A 237 0.80 9.38 4.10
CA ILE A 237 1.61 8.54 3.22
C ILE A 237 0.72 7.94 2.13
N LEU A 238 -0.39 7.28 2.51
CA LEU A 238 -1.30 6.61 1.58
C LEU A 238 -2.02 7.57 0.61
N THR A 239 -2.03 8.88 0.89
CA THR A 239 -2.55 9.90 -0.03
C THR A 239 -1.47 10.46 -0.96
N LEU A 240 -0.21 10.46 -0.52
CA LEU A 240 0.91 11.06 -1.25
C LEU A 240 1.47 10.13 -2.34
N VAL A 241 1.43 8.82 -2.12
CA VAL A 241 2.00 7.78 -3.01
C VAL A 241 0.94 6.86 -3.56
#